data_AF-A0A9E4JF12-F1
#
_entry.id   AF-A0A9E4JF12-F1
#
_cell.length_a   1.000
_cell.length_b   1.000
_cell.length_c   1.000
_cell.angle_alpha   90.00
_cell.angle_beta   90.00
_cell.angle_gamma   90.00
#
_symmetry.space_group_name_H-M   'P 1'
#
loop_
_entity.id
_entity.type
_entity.pdbx_description
1 polymer ?
#
loop_
_entity_poly.entity_id
_entity_poly.type
_entity_poly.pdbx_seq_one_letter_code
_entity_poly.pdbx_strand_id
1 'polypeptide(L)'
;MAFNRATSPEPTPSPDELTARMVAIGMNFAGKAAADADIERTLLHASALGMDDGDLRVLAVLTTWLGVHHGHVNADQLVRLVGAHRSGRVRAYWAAIATWLRKDRRLARLAAAYEGPVIDLLPTGTEFQISRRGADERLSGSSRGRALAGESPGELNTPRASVVASRGNQRHSFAMHRDVNREPKHHVFPRQKTLDKECPVN
;
A
#
# COMPACT_ATOMS: atom_id res chain seq x y z
N MET A 1 31.67 -11.54 -14.89
CA MET A 1 31.31 -12.28 -13.66
C MET A 1 29.86 -11.98 -13.34
N ALA A 2 28.97 -12.97 -13.46
CA ALA A 2 27.55 -12.78 -13.18
C ALA A 2 27.32 -12.96 -11.67
N PHE A 3 26.98 -11.89 -10.96
CA PHE A 3 26.55 -11.96 -9.56
C PHE A 3 25.19 -12.66 -9.49
N ASN A 4 25.20 -13.98 -9.28
CA ASN A 4 23.99 -14.75 -9.00
C ASN A 4 23.64 -14.58 -7.53
N ARG A 5 22.79 -13.60 -7.20
CA ARG A 5 22.20 -13.51 -5.86
C ARG A 5 21.23 -14.67 -5.71
N ALA A 6 21.51 -15.57 -4.76
CA ALA A 6 20.63 -16.68 -4.42
C ALA A 6 19.22 -16.14 -4.11
N THR A 7 18.25 -16.49 -4.96
CA THR A 7 16.84 -16.11 -4.81
C THR A 7 16.11 -16.97 -3.78
N SER A 8 16.81 -17.50 -2.78
CA SER A 8 16.11 -18.23 -1.73
C SER A 8 15.27 -17.24 -0.93
N PRO A 9 13.96 -17.49 -0.75
CA PRO A 9 13.17 -16.68 0.16
C PRO A 9 13.81 -16.78 1.54
N GLU A 10 14.15 -15.63 2.11
CA GLU A 10 14.57 -15.54 3.49
C GLU A 10 13.43 -15.99 4.41
N PRO A 11 13.74 -16.45 5.64
CA PRO A 11 12.71 -16.76 6.61
C PRO A 11 11.80 -15.53 6.80
N THR A 12 10.50 -15.79 7.00
CA THR A 12 9.54 -14.73 7.31
C THR A 12 10.04 -13.95 8.52
N PRO A 13 10.19 -12.62 8.42
CA PRO A 13 10.62 -11.79 9.55
C PRO A 13 9.58 -11.89 10.68
N SER A 14 10.03 -11.62 11.90
CA SER A 14 9.08 -11.49 13.02
C SER A 14 8.08 -10.35 12.77
N PRO A 15 6.88 -10.36 13.38
CA PRO A 15 5.89 -9.31 13.18
C PRO A 15 6.40 -7.89 13.50
N ASP A 16 7.24 -7.75 14.53
CA ASP A 16 7.83 -6.47 14.92
C ASP A 16 8.86 -5.98 13.90
N GLU A 17 9.70 -6.88 13.38
CA GLU A 17 10.65 -6.56 12.31
C GLU A 17 9.95 -6.19 11.01
N LEU A 18 8.87 -6.91 10.65
CA LEU A 18 8.07 -6.58 9.47
C LEU A 18 7.43 -5.21 9.62
N THR A 19 6.88 -4.89 10.81
CA THR A 19 6.32 -3.56 11.10
C THR A 19 7.39 -2.48 10.97
N ALA A 20 8.57 -2.68 11.56
CA ALA A 20 9.69 -1.74 11.44
C ALA A 20 10.13 -1.51 9.97
N ARG A 21 10.13 -2.56 9.16
CA ARG A 21 10.42 -2.48 7.71
C ARG A 21 9.30 -1.77 6.94
N MET A 22 8.04 -2.02 7.25
CA MET A 22 6.90 -1.31 6.63
C MET A 22 6.94 0.18 6.94
N VAL A 23 7.28 0.57 8.18
CA VAL A 23 7.48 1.97 8.56
C VAL A 23 8.64 2.59 7.78
N ALA A 24 9.75 1.85 7.63
CA ALA A 24 10.92 2.34 6.91
C ALA A 24 10.66 2.67 5.44
N ILE A 25 9.78 1.92 4.77
CA ILE A 25 9.36 2.21 3.39
C ILE A 25 8.22 3.23 3.29
N GLY A 26 7.85 3.85 4.41
CA GLY A 26 6.87 4.93 4.49
C GLY A 26 5.41 4.49 4.63
N MET A 27 5.14 3.24 5.04
CA MET A 27 3.78 2.86 5.40
C MET A 27 3.40 3.43 6.77
N ASN A 28 2.15 3.87 6.91
CA ASN A 28 1.64 4.54 8.11
C ASN A 28 1.31 3.55 9.25
N PHE A 29 2.34 2.95 9.84
CA PHE A 29 2.24 2.12 11.04
C PHE A 29 2.92 2.79 12.24
N ALA A 30 2.47 2.44 13.44
CA ALA A 30 3.14 2.87 14.67
C ALA A 30 4.34 1.95 14.94
N GLY A 31 5.56 2.46 14.75
CA GLY A 31 6.78 1.69 14.99
C GLY A 31 8.05 2.49 14.71
N LYS A 32 9.21 1.95 15.11
CA LYS A 32 10.51 2.52 14.76
C LYS A 32 10.93 1.98 13.38
N ALA A 33 11.28 2.88 12.46
CA ALA A 33 11.78 2.51 11.15
C ALA A 33 13.07 1.68 11.25
N ALA A 34 13.14 0.60 10.47
CA ALA A 34 14.39 -0.09 10.17
C ALA A 34 15.25 0.74 9.19
N ALA A 35 16.58 0.76 9.36
CA ALA A 35 17.46 1.59 8.52
C ALA A 35 17.56 1.08 7.07
N ASP A 36 17.61 -0.23 6.88
CA ASP A 36 17.92 -0.87 5.59
C ASP A 36 16.81 -1.81 5.12
N ALA A 37 15.58 -1.29 5.05
CA ALA A 37 14.44 -2.10 4.60
C ALA A 37 14.45 -2.30 3.07
N ASP A 38 14.58 -3.56 2.63
CA ASP A 38 14.36 -3.95 1.24
C ASP A 38 12.87 -3.84 0.90
N ILE A 39 12.53 -2.96 -0.05
CA ILE A 39 11.14 -2.64 -0.40
C ILE A 39 10.42 -3.89 -0.89
N GLU A 40 10.97 -4.60 -1.88
CA GLU A 40 10.29 -5.70 -2.55
C GLU A 40 10.02 -6.88 -1.62
N ARG A 41 10.98 -7.22 -0.75
CA ARG A 41 10.81 -8.26 0.26
C ARG A 41 9.79 -7.84 1.32
N THR A 42 9.83 -6.58 1.75
CA THR A 42 8.85 -6.05 2.71
C THR A 42 7.43 -6.12 2.14
N LEU A 43 7.25 -5.74 0.88
CA LEU A 43 5.96 -5.86 0.18
C LEU A 43 5.50 -7.32 0.07
N LEU A 44 6.41 -8.25 -0.27
CA LEU A 44 6.09 -9.66 -0.34
C LEU A 44 5.64 -10.21 1.03
N HIS A 45 6.38 -9.94 2.10
CA HIS A 45 6.03 -10.41 3.44
C HIS A 45 4.75 -9.77 3.96
N ALA A 46 4.52 -8.47 3.71
CA ALA A 46 3.26 -7.81 4.04
C ALA A 46 2.08 -8.44 3.27
N SER A 47 2.27 -8.79 2.00
CA SER A 47 1.25 -9.49 1.22
C SER A 47 0.97 -10.90 1.74
N ALA A 48 1.99 -11.62 2.23
CA ALA A 48 1.81 -12.93 2.86
C ALA A 48 1.03 -12.81 4.18
N LEU A 49 1.40 -11.87 5.05
CA LEU A 49 0.67 -11.59 6.30
C LEU A 49 -0.81 -11.24 6.02
N GLY A 50 -1.08 -10.45 5.00
CA GLY A 50 -2.45 -10.09 4.63
C GLY A 50 -3.26 -11.23 4.00
N MET A 51 -2.64 -12.04 3.14
CA MET A 51 -3.34 -13.07 2.36
C MET A 51 -3.42 -14.43 3.06
N ASP A 52 -2.33 -14.84 3.71
CA ASP A 52 -2.20 -16.15 4.34
C ASP A 52 -2.65 -16.10 5.80
N ASP A 53 -2.26 -15.06 6.55
CA ASP A 53 -2.66 -14.91 7.97
C ASP A 53 -3.93 -14.07 8.16
N GLY A 54 -4.43 -13.45 7.08
CA GLY A 54 -5.70 -12.73 7.07
C GLY A 54 -5.69 -11.34 7.70
N ASP A 55 -4.52 -10.69 7.88
CA ASP A 55 -4.49 -9.29 8.33
C ASP A 55 -4.85 -8.33 7.18
N LEU A 56 -6.16 -8.13 7.01
CA LEU A 56 -6.71 -7.25 5.99
C LEU A 56 -6.32 -5.78 6.18
N ARG A 57 -5.94 -5.36 7.39
CA ARG A 57 -5.52 -3.98 7.64
C ARG A 57 -4.18 -3.74 6.96
N VAL A 58 -3.26 -4.69 7.11
CA VAL A 58 -1.96 -4.66 6.41
C VAL A 58 -2.18 -4.66 4.90
N LEU A 59 -3.09 -5.50 4.40
CA LEU A 59 -3.40 -5.57 2.98
C LEU A 59 -3.98 -4.25 2.42
N ALA A 60 -4.84 -3.57 3.19
CA ALA A 60 -5.41 -2.28 2.83
C ALA A 60 -4.35 -1.16 2.77
N VAL A 61 -3.45 -1.10 3.75
CA VAL A 61 -2.33 -0.15 3.77
C VAL A 61 -1.37 -0.43 2.61
N LEU A 62 -1.02 -1.71 2.39
CA LEU A 62 -0.17 -2.14 1.28
C LEU A 62 -0.75 -1.73 -0.08
N THR A 63 -2.04 -2.00 -0.32
CA THR A 63 -2.71 -1.66 -1.58
C THR A 63 -2.74 -0.14 -1.79
N THR A 64 -2.99 0.63 -0.74
CA THR A 64 -2.99 2.10 -0.80
C THR A 64 -1.59 2.64 -1.09
N TRP A 65 -0.57 2.12 -0.41
CA TRP A 65 0.82 2.49 -0.62
C TRP A 65 1.26 2.21 -2.07
N LEU A 66 0.90 1.05 -2.63
CA LEU A 66 1.20 0.70 -4.03
C LEU A 66 0.54 1.68 -5.02
N GLY A 67 -0.68 2.12 -4.74
CA GLY A 67 -1.36 3.13 -5.57
C GLY A 67 -0.55 4.41 -5.75
N VAL A 68 0.23 4.80 -4.75
CA VAL A 68 1.04 6.03 -4.76
C VAL A 68 2.49 5.77 -5.14
N HIS A 69 3.10 4.70 -4.62
CA HIS A 69 4.55 4.50 -4.62
C HIS A 69 5.05 3.37 -5.54
N HIS A 70 4.19 2.74 -6.34
CA HIS A 70 4.60 1.67 -7.28
C HIS A 70 5.73 2.11 -8.23
N GLY A 71 5.88 3.41 -8.49
CA GLY A 71 6.99 3.99 -9.25
C GLY A 71 8.39 3.56 -8.77
N HIS A 72 8.55 3.40 -7.45
CA HIS A 72 9.81 3.09 -6.78
C HIS A 72 10.12 1.60 -6.64
N VAL A 73 9.16 0.73 -7.01
CA VAL A 73 9.31 -0.72 -6.87
C VAL A 73 10.16 -1.28 -8.01
N ASN A 74 11.16 -2.09 -7.67
CA ASN A 74 11.92 -2.90 -8.61
C ASN A 74 11.05 -4.09 -9.07
N ALA A 75 10.33 -3.87 -10.17
CA ALA A 75 9.42 -4.86 -10.72
C ALA A 75 10.07 -6.21 -11.05
N ASP A 76 11.32 -6.23 -11.56
CA ASP A 76 11.98 -7.49 -11.92
C ASP A 76 12.35 -8.32 -10.68
N GLN A 77 12.81 -7.67 -9.61
CA GLN A 77 13.04 -8.33 -8.33
C GLN A 77 11.73 -8.85 -7.74
N LEU A 78 10.67 -8.03 -7.75
CA LEU A 78 9.37 -8.42 -7.24
C LEU A 78 8.77 -9.59 -8.03
N VAL A 79 8.86 -9.61 -9.37
CA VAL A 79 8.39 -10.72 -10.21
C VAL A 79 9.09 -12.03 -9.83
N ARG A 80 10.41 -12.00 -9.62
CA ARG A 80 11.16 -13.18 -9.18
C ARG A 80 10.70 -13.67 -7.80
N LEU A 81 10.53 -12.74 -6.85
CA LEU A 81 10.08 -13.06 -5.50
C LEU A 81 8.66 -13.66 -5.48
N VAL A 82 7.72 -13.04 -6.19
CA VAL A 82 6.33 -13.50 -6.27
C VAL A 82 6.25 -14.85 -7.00
N GLY A 83 7.00 -15.02 -8.10
CA GLY A 83 7.03 -16.28 -8.86
C GLY A 83 7.60 -17.46 -8.05
N ALA A 84 8.55 -17.20 -7.15
CA ALA A 84 9.11 -18.21 -6.24
C ALA A 84 8.25 -18.45 -4.99
N HIS A 85 7.27 -17.59 -4.71
CA HIS A 85 6.44 -17.70 -3.51
C HIS A 85 5.50 -18.91 -3.59
N ARG A 86 5.33 -19.67 -2.50
CA ARG A 86 4.53 -20.91 -2.49
C ARG A 86 3.02 -20.66 -2.44
N SER A 87 2.58 -19.64 -1.71
CA SER A 87 1.15 -19.34 -1.57
C SER A 87 0.53 -18.87 -2.89
N GLY A 88 -0.49 -19.61 -3.35
CA GLY A 88 -1.30 -19.20 -4.50
C GLY A 88 -2.14 -17.94 -4.23
N ARG A 89 -2.55 -17.71 -2.98
CA ARG A 89 -3.30 -16.51 -2.57
C ARG A 89 -2.46 -15.25 -2.77
N VAL A 90 -1.21 -15.30 -2.31
CA VAL A 90 -0.24 -14.20 -2.52
C VAL A 90 -0.01 -13.93 -4.01
N ARG A 91 0.19 -14.98 -4.83
CA ARG A 91 0.37 -14.81 -6.28
C ARG A 91 -0.88 -14.22 -6.95
N ALA A 92 -2.08 -14.67 -6.55
CA ALA A 92 -3.34 -14.12 -7.05
C ALA A 92 -3.51 -12.64 -6.73
N TYR A 93 -3.17 -12.23 -5.50
CA TYR A 93 -3.16 -10.82 -5.10
C TYR A 93 -2.24 -9.98 -6.01
N TRP A 94 -1.00 -10.42 -6.22
CA TRP A 94 -0.06 -9.69 -7.08
C TRP A 94 -0.50 -9.65 -8.55
N ALA A 95 -1.13 -10.71 -9.06
CA ALA A 95 -1.71 -10.70 -10.40
C ALA A 95 -2.88 -9.71 -10.52
N ALA A 96 -3.67 -9.53 -9.45
CA ALA A 96 -4.74 -8.55 -9.40
C ALA A 96 -4.17 -7.11 -9.34
N ILE A 97 -3.13 -6.86 -8.53
CA ILE A 97 -2.40 -5.58 -8.50
C ILE A 97 -1.81 -5.24 -9.88
N ALA A 98 -1.24 -6.21 -10.58
CA ALA A 98 -0.72 -6.01 -11.94
C ALA A 98 -1.81 -5.56 -12.93
N THR A 99 -3.02 -6.09 -12.76
CA THR A 99 -4.19 -5.73 -13.58
C THR A 99 -4.67 -4.31 -13.27
N TRP A 100 -4.73 -3.97 -11.98
CA TRP A 100 -5.08 -2.62 -11.51
C TRP A 100 -4.10 -1.57 -12.02
N LEU A 101 -2.80 -1.83 -11.85
CA LEU A 101 -1.71 -0.94 -12.23
C LEU A 101 -1.24 -1.18 -13.68
N ARG A 102 -2.09 -1.71 -14.56
CA ARG A 102 -1.75 -2.05 -15.96
C ARG A 102 -1.12 -0.91 -16.78
N LYS A 103 -1.28 0.34 -16.34
CA LYS A 103 -0.60 1.50 -16.95
C LYS A 103 0.92 1.42 -16.79
N ASP A 104 1.41 0.81 -15.71
CA ASP A 104 2.83 0.51 -15.51
C ASP A 104 3.19 -0.82 -16.18
N ARG A 105 3.85 -0.73 -17.34
CA ARG A 105 4.29 -1.88 -18.12
C ARG A 105 5.27 -2.78 -17.37
N ARG A 106 6.01 -2.25 -16.39
CA ARG A 106 7.00 -3.02 -15.61
C ARG A 106 6.30 -4.07 -14.75
N LEU A 107 5.17 -3.71 -14.16
CA LEU A 107 4.38 -4.59 -13.29
C LEU A 107 3.46 -5.54 -14.07
N ALA A 108 3.19 -5.29 -15.35
CA ALA A 108 2.31 -6.13 -16.16
C ALA A 108 2.71 -7.62 -16.18
N ARG A 109 4.01 -7.93 -16.03
CA ARG A 109 4.52 -9.31 -15.95
C ARG A 109 4.00 -10.09 -14.74
N LEU A 110 3.67 -9.41 -13.64
CA LEU A 110 3.09 -10.04 -12.45
C LEU A 110 1.71 -10.64 -12.72
N ALA A 111 1.00 -10.19 -13.76
CA ALA A 111 -0.25 -10.81 -14.16
C ALA A 111 -0.05 -12.30 -14.50
N ALA A 112 1.10 -12.70 -15.07
CA ALA A 112 1.37 -14.10 -15.38
C ALA A 112 1.74 -14.96 -14.15
N ALA A 113 1.93 -14.36 -12.97
CA ALA A 113 2.32 -15.11 -11.76
C ALA A 113 1.21 -16.02 -11.22
N TYR A 114 -0.03 -15.85 -11.69
CA TYR A 114 -1.18 -16.62 -11.25
C TYR A 114 -2.14 -16.93 -12.39
N GLU A 115 -2.35 -18.23 -12.65
CA GLU A 115 -3.29 -18.77 -13.65
C GLU A 115 -4.37 -19.65 -13.02
N GLY A 116 -4.46 -19.66 -11.69
CA GLY A 116 -5.42 -20.50 -10.96
C GLY A 116 -6.86 -19.94 -10.95
N PRO A 117 -7.77 -20.63 -10.25
CA PRO A 117 -9.16 -20.19 -10.10
C PRO A 117 -9.27 -18.85 -9.35
N VAL A 118 -10.41 -18.16 -9.47
CA VAL A 118 -10.67 -16.94 -8.70
C VAL A 118 -10.56 -17.26 -7.20
N ILE A 119 -9.77 -16.48 -6.47
CA ILE A 119 -9.64 -16.59 -5.02
C ILE A 119 -10.40 -15.44 -4.35
N ASP A 120 -11.26 -15.79 -3.40
CA ASP A 120 -11.86 -14.80 -2.51
C ASP A 120 -10.85 -14.34 -1.46
N LEU A 121 -10.74 -13.02 -1.30
CA LEU A 121 -9.84 -12.43 -0.29
C LEU A 121 -10.26 -12.82 1.13
N LEU A 122 -11.57 -12.80 1.40
CA LEU A 122 -12.10 -13.22 2.69
C LEU A 122 -12.41 -14.72 2.70
N PRO A 123 -12.12 -15.42 3.80
CA PRO A 123 -12.49 -16.83 3.96
C PRO A 123 -14.02 -17.02 4.00
N THR A 124 -14.76 -16.02 4.47
CA THR A 124 -16.23 -16.04 4.57
C THR A 124 -16.83 -14.65 4.34
N GLY A 125 -18.10 -14.60 3.91
CA GLY A 125 -18.86 -13.34 3.83
C GLY A 125 -18.57 -12.44 2.63
N THR A 126 -17.73 -12.85 1.68
CA THR A 126 -17.39 -12.10 0.47
C THR A 126 -18.64 -11.67 -0.30
N GLU A 127 -19.56 -12.61 -0.58
CA GLU A 127 -20.80 -12.32 -1.30
C GLU A 127 -21.71 -11.32 -0.58
N PHE A 128 -21.80 -11.41 0.75
CA PHE A 128 -22.60 -10.48 1.55
C PHE A 128 -22.02 -9.06 1.52
N GLN A 129 -20.70 -8.94 1.55
CA GLN A 129 -20.08 -7.62 1.55
C GLN A 129 -20.08 -6.98 0.16
N ILE A 130 -19.91 -7.79 -0.89
CA ILE A 130 -20.06 -7.34 -2.28
C ILE A 130 -21.49 -6.91 -2.57
N SER A 131 -22.50 -7.64 -2.11
CA SER A 131 -23.90 -7.25 -2.31
C SER A 131 -24.23 -5.92 -1.62
N ARG A 132 -23.56 -5.61 -0.51
CA ARG A 132 -23.79 -4.39 0.26
C ARG A 132 -23.01 -3.17 -0.24
N ARG A 133 -21.75 -3.35 -0.64
CA ARG A 133 -20.82 -2.24 -0.96
C ARG A 133 -20.37 -2.19 -2.42
N GLY A 134 -20.67 -3.22 -3.19
CA GLY A 134 -20.05 -3.44 -4.50
C GLY A 134 -18.66 -4.08 -4.39
N ALA A 135 -18.17 -4.57 -5.52
CA ALA A 135 -16.79 -5.04 -5.65
C ALA A 135 -15.83 -3.84 -5.75
N ASP A 136 -14.60 -4.01 -5.28
CA ASP A 136 -13.56 -2.98 -5.45
C ASP A 136 -13.27 -2.75 -6.92
N GLU A 137 -13.51 -1.54 -7.41
CA GLU A 137 -13.21 -1.15 -8.79
C GLU A 137 -11.73 -1.33 -9.12
N ARG A 138 -10.83 -1.18 -8.14
CA ARG A 138 -9.38 -1.38 -8.33
C ARG A 138 -9.08 -2.81 -8.77
N LEU A 139 -9.87 -3.76 -8.30
CA LEU A 139 -9.68 -5.19 -8.58
C LEU A 139 -10.69 -5.72 -9.60
N SER A 140 -11.59 -4.84 -10.08
CA SER A 140 -12.53 -5.13 -11.15
C SER A 140 -11.80 -5.43 -12.48
N GLY A 141 -12.27 -6.45 -13.19
CA GLY A 141 -11.66 -6.89 -14.46
C GLY A 141 -10.40 -7.77 -14.30
N SER A 142 -9.87 -7.92 -13.09
CA SER A 142 -8.94 -9.01 -12.81
C SER A 142 -9.76 -10.29 -12.60
N SER A 143 -9.59 -11.29 -13.47
CA SER A 143 -10.25 -12.60 -13.36
C SER A 143 -9.74 -13.44 -12.17
N ARG A 144 -9.14 -12.80 -11.15
CA ARG A 144 -8.17 -13.44 -10.24
C ARG A 144 -8.32 -13.06 -8.76
N GLY A 145 -9.18 -12.09 -8.42
CA GLY A 145 -9.49 -11.79 -7.02
C GLY A 145 -10.75 -10.96 -6.87
N ARG A 146 -11.66 -11.41 -6.00
CA ARG A 146 -12.87 -10.64 -5.62
C ARG A 146 -12.59 -9.97 -4.29
N ALA A 147 -12.61 -8.64 -4.30
CA ALA A 147 -12.25 -7.82 -3.15
C ALA A 147 -13.31 -6.77 -2.87
N LEU A 148 -13.35 -6.31 -1.63
CA LEU A 148 -14.29 -5.30 -1.16
C LEU A 148 -13.84 -3.92 -1.60
N ALA A 149 -14.77 -3.11 -2.11
CA ALA A 149 -14.53 -1.69 -2.28
C ALA A 149 -14.23 -1.06 -0.91
N GLY A 150 -12.96 -0.66 -0.70
CA GLY A 150 -12.63 0.31 0.33
C GLY A 150 -13.23 1.66 -0.09
N GLU A 151 -13.96 2.31 0.81
CA GLU A 151 -14.51 3.65 0.56
C GLU A 151 -13.37 4.58 0.10
N SER A 152 -13.43 4.98 -1.16
CA SER A 152 -12.46 5.93 -1.73
C SER A 152 -12.63 7.26 -0.99
N PRO A 153 -11.58 7.84 -0.37
CA PRO A 153 -11.71 9.07 0.43
C PRO A 153 -12.04 10.35 -0.37
N GLY A 154 -12.47 10.23 -1.63
CA GLY A 154 -12.57 11.34 -2.58
C GLY A 154 -13.98 11.81 -2.95
N GLU A 155 -15.05 11.19 -2.45
CA GLU A 155 -16.42 11.50 -2.91
C GLU A 155 -17.41 11.90 -1.80
N LEU A 156 -16.90 12.50 -0.71
CA LEU A 156 -17.74 13.33 0.14
C LEU A 156 -17.97 14.67 -0.59
N ASN A 157 -19.09 14.74 -1.32
CA ASN A 157 -20.01 15.89 -1.39
C ASN A 157 -20.60 16.13 -2.79
N THR A 158 -21.25 15.11 -3.38
CA THR A 158 -22.35 15.39 -4.33
C THR A 158 -23.65 15.20 -3.56
N PRO A 159 -24.38 16.27 -3.19
CA PRO A 159 -25.66 16.13 -2.53
C PRO A 159 -26.58 15.34 -3.46
N ARG A 160 -27.10 14.21 -2.96
CA ARG A 160 -28.24 13.52 -3.57
C ARG A 160 -29.34 14.56 -3.73
N ALA A 161 -29.64 14.91 -4.97
CA ALA A 161 -30.75 15.77 -5.33
C ALA A 161 -32.05 15.06 -4.96
N SER A 162 -32.47 15.20 -3.71
CA SER A 162 -33.86 15.08 -3.34
C SER A 162 -34.59 16.24 -4.01
N VAL A 163 -35.35 15.90 -5.04
CA VAL A 163 -36.36 16.76 -5.64
C VAL A 163 -37.34 17.17 -4.53
N VAL A 164 -37.16 18.37 -3.99
CA VAL A 164 -38.24 19.17 -3.39
C VAL A 164 -38.02 20.60 -3.89
N ALA A 165 -38.83 20.98 -4.87
CA ALA A 165 -38.99 22.35 -5.28
C ALA A 165 -39.53 23.16 -4.09
N SER A 166 -38.72 24.06 -3.54
CA SER A 166 -39.24 25.20 -2.80
C SER A 166 -38.39 26.41 -3.11
N ARG A 167 -39.00 27.34 -3.86
CA ARG A 167 -38.44 28.63 -4.23
C ARG A 167 -38.30 29.47 -2.95
N GLY A 168 -37.07 29.85 -2.61
CA GLY A 168 -36.77 30.74 -1.50
C GLY A 168 -35.56 31.61 -1.80
N ASN A 169 -35.84 32.73 -2.45
CA ASN A 169 -34.94 33.84 -2.75
C ASN A 169 -34.27 34.38 -1.48
N GLN A 170 -32.95 34.29 -1.34
CA GLN A 170 -32.17 35.20 -0.49
C GLN A 170 -30.78 35.43 -1.08
N ARG A 171 -30.61 36.64 -1.63
CA ARG A 171 -29.33 37.25 -1.95
C ARG A 171 -28.68 37.68 -0.65
N HIS A 172 -27.50 37.16 -0.33
CA HIS A 172 -26.56 37.88 0.51
C HIS A 172 -25.15 37.80 -0.10
N SER A 173 -24.75 38.95 -0.64
CA SER A 173 -23.35 39.30 -0.87
C SER A 173 -22.57 39.09 0.41
N PHE A 174 -21.46 38.35 0.36
CA PHE A 174 -20.42 38.47 1.37
C PHE A 174 -19.06 38.56 0.72
N ALA A 175 -18.36 39.61 1.14
CA ALA A 175 -17.20 40.20 0.51
C ALA A 175 -15.93 39.40 0.78
N MET A 176 -14.98 39.59 -0.14
CA MET A 176 -13.57 39.26 0.00
C MET A 176 -12.98 39.76 1.33
N HIS A 177 -12.22 38.88 1.99
CA HIS A 177 -11.04 39.29 2.75
C HIS A 177 -9.89 38.32 2.44
N ARG A 178 -8.92 38.84 1.70
CA ARG A 178 -7.53 38.36 1.66
C ARG A 178 -6.85 38.83 2.95
N ASP A 179 -6.04 37.96 3.53
CA ASP A 179 -4.87 38.24 4.39
C ASP A 179 -4.47 36.87 4.99
N VAL A 180 -3.22 36.49 5.28
CA VAL A 180 -1.91 37.13 5.22
C VAL A 180 -0.88 36.00 5.34
N ASN A 181 0.26 36.19 4.69
CA ASN A 181 1.53 35.49 4.86
C ASN A 181 1.81 34.97 6.28
N ARG A 182 2.23 33.71 6.40
CA ARG A 182 3.06 33.26 7.53
C ARG A 182 4.09 32.24 7.09
N GLU A 183 5.29 32.73 6.80
CA GLU A 183 6.52 31.94 6.72
C GLU A 183 6.86 31.36 8.12
N PRO A 184 7.18 30.06 8.23
CA PRO A 184 7.84 29.53 9.41
C PRO A 184 9.36 29.59 9.26
N LYS A 185 9.97 30.28 10.24
CA LYS A 185 11.40 30.53 10.43
C LYS A 185 12.23 29.24 10.44
N HIS A 186 13.34 29.26 9.73
CA HIS A 186 14.41 28.27 9.83
C HIS A 186 14.96 28.19 11.26
N HIS A 187 14.76 27.05 11.93
CA HIS A 187 15.50 26.70 13.13
C HIS A 187 16.82 26.02 12.74
N VAL A 188 17.91 26.76 12.94
CA VAL A 188 19.29 26.25 12.89
C VAL A 188 19.53 25.40 14.14
N PHE A 189 19.73 24.09 13.97
CA PHE A 189 20.17 23.20 15.05
C PHE A 189 21.71 23.25 15.19
N PRO A 190 22.25 23.40 16.41
CA PRO A 190 23.69 23.36 16.64
C PRO A 190 24.25 21.93 16.59
N ARG A 191 25.40 21.77 15.91
CA ARG A 191 26.26 20.58 15.89
C ARG A 191 26.57 20.09 17.31
N GLN A 192 26.19 18.86 17.63
CA GLN A 192 26.73 18.15 18.79
C GLN A 192 28.16 17.66 18.48
N LYS A 193 29.09 18.01 19.38
CA LYS A 193 30.49 17.55 19.40
C LYS A 193 30.53 16.04 19.64
N THR A 194 31.24 15.32 18.78
CA THR A 194 31.70 13.95 19.00
C THR A 194 32.65 13.93 20.21
N LEU A 195 32.34 13.06 21.18
CA LEU A 195 33.22 12.74 22.29
C LEU A 195 33.87 11.40 21.95
N ASP A 196 35.11 11.46 21.46
CA ASP A 196 35.97 10.29 21.35
C ASP A 196 36.34 9.85 22.78
N LYS A 197 35.91 8.64 23.15
CA LYS A 197 36.45 7.92 24.30
C LYS A 197 37.17 6.70 23.77
N GLU A 198 38.49 6.85 23.62
CA GLU A 198 39.43 5.75 23.53
C GLU A 198 39.35 4.91 24.81
N CYS A 199 39.13 3.60 24.66
CA CYS A 199 39.37 2.63 25.73
C CYS A 199 40.72 1.96 25.48
N PRO A 200 41.60 1.86 26.50
CA PRO A 200 42.91 1.24 26.37
C PRO A 200 42.81 -0.30 26.36
N VAL A 201 43.71 -0.89 25.58
CA VAL A 201 44.03 -2.30 25.51
C VAL A 201 44.67 -2.75 26.82
N ASN A 202 44.22 -3.89 27.37
CA ASN A 202 45.01 -4.77 28.23
C ASN A 202 44.65 -6.22 27.89
#